data_AF-B6UFZ6-F1
#
_entry.id   AF-B6UFZ6-F1
#
_cell.length_a   1.000
_cell.length_b   1.000
_cell.length_c   1.000
_cell.angle_alpha   90.00
_cell.angle_beta   90.00
_cell.angle_gamma   90.00
#
_symmetry.space_group_name_H-M   'P 1'
#
loop_
_entity.id
_entity.type
_entity.pdbx_description
1 polymer ?
#
loop_
_entity_poly.entity_id
_entity_poly.type
_entity_poly.pdbx_seq_one_letter_code
_entity_poly.pdbx_strand_id
1 'polypeptide(L)'
;MVVAIKNLSGFVEADKDGNWSCPTDKKHKHEIFPNPVLEVNRLAANLQSYLEQRGAKLPDGHIIGRVVLPNPNCRPSYTISTQPEVMLYDQWKDLKTDSKTGLSAWIKGAFTGSRSDMQDSVLQNLHFILSSSPMWDRLELKGDKNVLGEFIEFKGRHEDVQLLKILKGSKVSRFIIQKSTLFGGFGRSRVQILYSPRDYRAEGTSSSELKEISVKQYTEIVFQPLRSKKARKFKLSNVVSVTLSA
;
A
#
# COMPACT_ATOMS: atom_id res chain seq x y z
N MET A 1 -7.89 7.52 8.49
CA MET A 1 -9.09 7.65 7.63
C MET A 1 -8.73 7.20 6.22
N VAL A 2 -9.56 6.35 5.62
CA VAL A 2 -9.46 5.91 4.22
C VAL A 2 -10.58 6.56 3.43
N VAL A 3 -10.26 7.17 2.28
CA VAL A 3 -11.23 7.91 1.47
C VAL A 3 -11.30 7.33 0.06
N ALA A 4 -12.50 6.97 -0.38
CA ALA A 4 -12.79 6.61 -1.76
C ALA A 4 -13.55 7.77 -2.43
N ILE A 5 -12.99 8.36 -3.48
CA ILE A 5 -13.64 9.44 -4.22
C ILE A 5 -14.35 8.85 -5.43
N LYS A 6 -15.68 9.03 -5.52
CA LYS A 6 -16.48 8.61 -6.68
C LYS A 6 -17.09 9.84 -7.33
N ASN A 7 -16.52 10.27 -8.46
CA ASN A 7 -16.99 11.44 -9.20
C ASN A 7 -18.17 11.08 -10.12
N LEU A 8 -19.33 10.85 -9.54
CA LEU A 8 -20.55 10.44 -10.26
C LEU A 8 -21.40 11.66 -10.65
N SER A 9 -22.28 11.52 -11.64
CA SER A 9 -23.19 12.58 -12.09
C SER A 9 -24.55 12.01 -12.44
N GLY A 10 -25.63 12.76 -12.20
CA GLY A 10 -26.98 12.26 -12.43
C GLY A 10 -27.50 11.44 -11.26
N PHE A 11 -28.56 10.67 -11.49
CA PHE A 11 -29.22 9.90 -10.43
C PHE A 11 -28.46 8.62 -10.11
N VAL A 12 -28.07 8.42 -8.85
CA VAL A 12 -27.32 7.22 -8.42
C VAL A 12 -28.20 6.40 -7.50
N GLU A 13 -28.37 5.11 -7.80
CA GLU A 13 -29.22 4.21 -7.02
C GLU A 13 -28.42 3.03 -6.47
N ALA A 14 -28.67 2.65 -5.22
CA ALA A 14 -28.11 1.46 -4.62
C ALA A 14 -29.07 0.28 -4.76
N ASP A 15 -28.57 -0.86 -5.22
CA ASP A 15 -29.31 -2.12 -5.20
C ASP A 15 -29.31 -2.78 -3.80
N LYS A 16 -29.95 -3.95 -3.70
CA LYS A 16 -30.04 -4.71 -2.44
C LYS A 16 -28.69 -5.22 -1.93
N ASP A 17 -27.72 -5.39 -2.82
CA ASP A 17 -26.37 -5.83 -2.49
C ASP A 17 -25.44 -4.64 -2.15
N GLY A 18 -25.98 -3.42 -2.21
CA GLY A 18 -25.29 -2.17 -1.95
C GLY A 18 -24.44 -1.68 -3.13
N ASN A 19 -24.53 -2.30 -4.31
CA ASN A 19 -23.86 -1.79 -5.51
C ASN A 19 -24.56 -0.53 -5.99
N TRP A 20 -23.78 0.43 -6.47
CA TRP A 20 -24.31 1.68 -6.97
C TRP A 20 -24.40 1.61 -8.49
N SER A 21 -25.53 2.02 -9.03
CA SER A 21 -25.73 2.15 -10.47
C SER A 21 -25.91 3.63 -10.83
N CYS A 22 -25.26 4.04 -11.91
CA CYS A 22 -25.35 5.39 -12.45
C CYS A 22 -25.71 5.29 -13.94
N PRO A 23 -26.77 5.98 -14.41
CA PRO A 23 -27.05 6.07 -15.83
C PRO A 23 -25.91 6.83 -16.51
N THR A 24 -25.41 6.30 -17.61
CA THR A 24 -24.44 7.01 -18.46
C THR A 24 -25.18 7.78 -19.54
N ASP A 25 -24.52 8.78 -20.15
CA ASP A 25 -25.08 9.56 -21.27
C ASP A 25 -25.50 8.69 -22.48
N LYS A 26 -25.04 7.44 -22.52
CA LYS A 26 -25.48 6.44 -23.50
C LYS A 26 -26.77 5.82 -23.00
N LYS A 27 -27.87 6.13 -23.69
CA LYS A 27 -29.28 5.83 -23.36
C LYS A 27 -29.61 4.45 -22.76
N HIS A 28 -28.74 3.43 -22.85
CA HIS A 28 -28.99 2.07 -22.35
C HIS A 28 -27.82 1.43 -21.56
N LYS A 29 -26.85 2.20 -21.08
CA LYS A 29 -25.74 1.65 -20.27
C LYS A 29 -25.71 2.27 -18.89
N HIS A 30 -25.86 1.44 -17.86
CA HIS A 30 -25.60 1.81 -16.48
C HIS A 30 -24.16 1.44 -16.14
N GLU A 31 -23.44 2.37 -15.54
CA GLU A 31 -22.16 2.06 -14.90
C GLU A 31 -22.46 1.51 -13.50
N ILE A 32 -21.88 0.35 -13.18
CA ILE A 32 -22.09 -0.34 -11.91
C ILE A 32 -20.81 -0.23 -11.09
N PHE A 33 -20.93 0.29 -9.88
CA PHE A 33 -19.87 0.39 -8.89
C PHE A 33 -20.17 -0.64 -7.78
N PRO A 34 -19.37 -1.72 -7.69
CA PRO A 34 -19.58 -2.74 -6.67
C PRO A 34 -19.41 -2.15 -5.28
N ASN A 35 -20.41 -2.34 -4.42
CA ASN A 35 -20.57 -1.80 -3.07
C ASN A 35 -19.41 -0.92 -2.53
N PRO A 36 -19.40 0.39 -2.87
CA PRO A 36 -18.30 1.29 -2.55
C PRO A 36 -18.04 1.46 -1.05
N VAL A 37 -19.09 1.34 -0.22
CA VAL A 37 -18.98 1.44 1.24
C VAL A 37 -18.30 0.20 1.82
N LEU A 38 -18.67 -0.99 1.34
CA LEU A 38 -17.99 -2.22 1.71
C LEU A 38 -16.52 -2.22 1.28
N GLU A 39 -16.23 -1.72 0.08
CA GLU A 39 -14.86 -1.58 -0.45
C GLU A 39 -14.00 -0.70 0.47
N VAL A 40 -14.47 0.51 0.81
CA VAL A 40 -13.68 1.43 1.65
C VAL A 40 -13.52 0.93 3.08
N ASN A 41 -14.52 0.24 3.64
CA ASN A 41 -14.42 -0.35 4.98
C ASN A 41 -13.46 -1.53 5.02
N ARG A 42 -13.41 -2.36 3.97
CA ARG A 42 -12.38 -3.41 3.83
C ARG A 42 -10.97 -2.80 3.78
N LEU A 43 -10.78 -1.72 3.04
CA LEU A 43 -9.50 -1.02 2.97
C LEU A 43 -9.11 -0.39 4.32
N ALA A 44 -10.08 0.18 5.06
CA ALA A 44 -9.86 0.69 6.41
C ALA A 44 -9.43 -0.43 7.38
N ALA A 45 -10.09 -1.58 7.34
CA ALA A 45 -9.70 -2.75 8.13
C ALA A 45 -8.30 -3.27 7.77
N ASN A 46 -7.98 -3.37 6.48
CA ASN A 46 -6.65 -3.76 6.03
C ASN A 46 -5.56 -2.81 6.55
N LEU A 47 -5.82 -1.49 6.52
CA LEU A 47 -4.90 -0.50 7.07
C LEU A 47 -4.75 -0.63 8.59
N GLN A 48 -5.85 -0.89 9.30
CA GLN A 48 -5.82 -1.11 10.75
C GLN A 48 -4.96 -2.34 11.08
N SER A 49 -5.21 -3.48 10.44
CA SER A 49 -4.40 -4.69 10.62
C SER A 49 -2.93 -4.47 10.27
N TYR A 50 -2.64 -3.68 9.22
CA TYR A 50 -1.27 -3.33 8.87
C TYR A 50 -0.56 -2.53 9.98
N LEU A 51 -1.25 -1.55 10.58
CA LEU A 51 -0.71 -0.73 11.66
C LEU A 51 -0.52 -1.54 12.94
N GLU A 52 -1.46 -2.42 13.28
CA GLU A 52 -1.34 -3.34 14.42
C GLU A 52 -0.14 -4.27 14.28
N GLN A 53 0.07 -4.83 13.07
CA GLN A 53 1.24 -5.66 12.75
C GLN A 53 2.57 -4.90 12.87
N ARG A 54 2.54 -3.56 12.79
CA ARG A 54 3.70 -2.68 12.95
C ARG A 54 3.85 -2.17 14.38
N GLY A 55 3.07 -2.70 15.33
CA GLY A 55 3.12 -2.33 16.75
C GLY A 55 2.29 -1.11 17.11
N ALA A 56 1.51 -0.55 16.18
CA ALA A 56 0.54 0.50 16.47
C ALA A 56 -0.84 -0.13 16.74
N LYS A 57 -1.09 -0.52 17.99
CA LYS A 57 -2.42 -0.97 18.43
C LYS A 57 -3.36 0.21 18.48
N LEU A 58 -4.31 0.25 17.56
CA LEU A 58 -5.37 1.25 17.52
C LEU A 58 -6.66 0.65 18.09
N PRO A 59 -7.46 1.43 18.83
CA PRO A 59 -8.80 1.00 19.21
C PRO A 59 -9.66 0.73 17.97
N ASP A 60 -10.61 -0.20 18.09
CA ASP A 60 -11.58 -0.46 17.03
C ASP A 60 -12.35 0.80 16.66
N GLY A 61 -12.52 1.03 15.35
CA GLY A 61 -13.21 2.19 14.81
C GLY A 61 -12.35 3.47 14.68
N HIS A 62 -11.07 3.44 15.07
CA HIS A 62 -10.17 4.59 14.93
C HIS A 62 -9.78 4.88 13.47
N ILE A 63 -9.84 3.86 12.60
CA ILE A 63 -9.69 4.02 11.16
C ILE A 63 -11.05 3.85 10.50
N ILE A 64 -11.62 4.97 10.08
CA ILE A 64 -12.90 4.97 9.35
C ILE A 64 -12.68 5.03 7.83
N GLY A 65 -13.53 4.32 7.10
CA GLY A 65 -13.69 4.43 5.65
C GLY A 65 -14.79 5.43 5.29
N ARG A 66 -14.58 6.23 4.25
CA ARG A 66 -15.59 7.19 3.74
C ARG A 66 -15.63 7.20 2.21
N VAL A 67 -16.83 7.28 1.64
CA VAL A 67 -17.04 7.49 0.21
C VAL A 67 -17.46 8.93 -0.03
N VAL A 68 -16.70 9.67 -0.83
CA VAL A 68 -16.96 11.08 -1.13
C VAL A 68 -17.55 11.21 -2.53
N LEU A 69 -18.67 11.91 -2.62
CA LEU A 69 -19.35 12.30 -3.85
C LEU A 69 -19.13 13.80 -4.10
N PRO A 70 -18.03 14.21 -4.75
CA PRO A 70 -17.63 15.61 -4.84
C PRO A 70 -18.34 16.38 -5.96
N ASN A 71 -19.27 15.77 -6.70
CA ASN A 71 -19.93 16.39 -7.83
C ASN A 71 -21.28 16.97 -7.42
N PRO A 72 -21.54 18.28 -7.60
CA PRO A 72 -22.83 18.89 -7.27
C PRO A 72 -23.99 18.34 -8.12
N ASN A 73 -23.70 17.79 -9.30
CA ASN A 73 -24.71 17.21 -10.18
C ASN A 73 -25.03 15.75 -9.83
N CYS A 74 -24.41 15.17 -8.80
CA CYS A 74 -24.73 13.84 -8.31
C CYS A 74 -26.02 13.91 -7.46
N ARG A 75 -27.01 13.09 -7.81
CA ARG A 75 -28.28 12.96 -7.09
C ARG A 75 -28.40 11.53 -6.55
N PRO A 76 -27.77 11.21 -5.41
CA PRO A 76 -27.85 9.88 -4.83
C PRO A 76 -29.27 9.60 -4.30
N SER A 77 -29.68 8.33 -4.35
CA SER A 77 -30.93 7.88 -3.77
C SER A 77 -30.92 7.99 -2.24
N TYR A 78 -32.11 7.94 -1.63
CA TYR A 78 -32.26 8.03 -0.18
C TYR A 78 -31.40 7.01 0.57
N THR A 79 -31.35 5.78 0.06
CA THR A 79 -30.54 4.68 0.60
C THR A 79 -29.04 5.00 0.67
N ILE A 80 -28.52 5.78 -0.28
CA ILE A 80 -27.12 6.20 -0.31
C ILE A 80 -26.92 7.42 0.61
N SER A 81 -27.83 8.39 0.55
CA SER A 81 -27.72 9.64 1.31
C SER A 81 -27.79 9.49 2.83
N THR A 82 -28.42 8.40 3.31
CA THR A 82 -28.56 8.11 4.75
C THR A 82 -27.40 7.30 5.32
N GLN A 83 -26.50 6.79 4.48
CA GLN A 83 -25.33 6.04 4.94
C GLN A 83 -24.32 6.98 5.60
N PRO A 84 -23.91 6.72 6.85
CA PRO A 84 -22.96 7.58 7.55
C PRO A 84 -21.59 7.58 6.87
N GLU A 85 -21.21 6.53 6.14
CA GLU A 85 -19.94 6.45 5.42
C GLU A 85 -19.90 7.34 4.17
N VAL A 86 -21.05 7.80 3.68
CA VAL A 86 -21.16 8.58 2.44
C VAL A 86 -21.15 10.07 2.76
N MET A 87 -20.30 10.81 2.05
CA MET A 87 -20.17 12.25 2.14
C MET A 87 -20.65 12.89 0.84
N LEU A 88 -21.67 13.73 0.96
CA LEU A 88 -22.27 14.44 -0.17
C LEU A 88 -21.49 15.71 -0.52
N TYR A 89 -21.81 16.28 -1.69
CA TYR A 89 -21.16 17.48 -2.20
C TYR A 89 -21.14 18.63 -1.19
N ASP A 90 -22.28 18.90 -0.53
CA ASP A 90 -22.39 20.03 0.40
C ASP A 90 -21.46 19.83 1.61
N GLN A 91 -21.49 18.64 2.22
CA GLN A 91 -20.59 18.28 3.33
C GLN A 91 -19.12 18.35 2.93
N TRP A 92 -18.78 17.91 1.70
CA TRP A 92 -17.43 17.98 1.17
C TRP A 92 -16.98 19.42 0.87
N LYS A 93 -17.89 20.25 0.37
CA LYS A 93 -17.65 21.67 0.09
C LYS A 93 -17.39 22.44 1.38
N ASP A 94 -18.17 22.20 2.42
CA ASP A 94 -17.99 22.85 3.72
C ASP A 94 -16.62 22.49 4.32
N LEU A 95 -16.21 21.22 4.23
CA LEU A 95 -14.88 20.76 4.64
C LEU A 95 -13.72 21.44 3.88
N LYS A 96 -13.89 21.72 2.58
CA LYS A 96 -12.88 22.43 1.79
C LYS A 96 -12.74 23.90 2.15
N THR A 97 -13.85 24.54 2.52
CA THR A 97 -13.89 25.99 2.74
C THR A 97 -13.22 26.34 4.08
N ASP A 98 -13.28 25.44 5.06
CA ASP A 98 -12.64 25.56 6.38
C ASP A 98 -11.21 24.95 6.44
N SER A 99 -10.37 25.27 5.46
CA SER A 99 -9.10 24.55 5.18
C SER A 99 -8.02 24.54 6.28
N LYS A 100 -8.19 25.27 7.40
CA LYS A 100 -7.29 25.16 8.59
C LYS A 100 -7.96 24.56 9.82
N THR A 101 -9.26 24.79 10.01
CA THR A 101 -9.99 24.41 11.23
C THR A 101 -10.94 23.24 11.01
N GLY A 102 -11.60 23.15 9.84
CA GLY A 102 -12.62 22.15 9.54
C GLY A 102 -12.03 20.77 9.26
N LEU A 103 -11.02 20.67 8.39
CA LEU A 103 -10.33 19.39 8.13
C LEU A 103 -9.61 18.88 9.38
N SER A 104 -8.97 19.77 10.15
CA SER A 104 -8.25 19.38 11.37
C SER A 104 -9.22 19.00 12.50
N ALA A 105 -10.34 19.69 12.68
CA ALA A 105 -11.39 19.32 13.63
C ALA A 105 -12.09 18.01 13.23
N TRP A 106 -12.32 17.78 11.94
CA TRP A 106 -12.95 16.56 11.44
C TRP A 106 -12.02 15.34 11.53
N ILE A 107 -10.73 15.50 11.19
CA ILE A 107 -9.71 14.47 11.40
C ILE A 107 -9.52 14.20 12.90
N LYS A 108 -9.51 15.24 13.76
CA LYS A 108 -9.50 15.07 15.22
C LYS A 108 -10.76 14.36 15.73
N GLY A 109 -11.91 14.62 15.11
CA GLY A 109 -13.18 13.93 15.31
C GLY A 109 -13.13 12.43 15.01
N ALA A 110 -12.36 12.01 14.00
CA ALA A 110 -12.13 10.60 13.70
C ALA A 110 -11.18 9.91 14.71
N PHE A 111 -10.47 10.68 15.54
CA PHE A 111 -9.52 10.20 16.53
C PHE A 111 -10.00 10.41 17.98
N THR A 112 -11.29 10.68 18.22
CA THR A 112 -11.81 11.02 19.55
C THR A 112 -11.86 9.81 20.47
N GLY A 113 -10.81 9.64 21.27
CA GLY A 113 -10.71 8.61 22.31
C GLY A 113 -9.49 8.75 23.22
N SER A 114 -9.41 9.86 23.97
CA SER A 114 -8.59 10.07 25.20
C SER A 114 -7.12 10.52 25.12
N ARG A 115 -6.83 11.53 25.97
CA ARG A 115 -5.56 12.00 26.61
C ARG A 115 -4.30 12.25 25.75
N SER A 116 -3.85 13.52 25.80
CA SER A 116 -2.76 14.13 25.02
C SER A 116 -1.45 13.34 24.98
N ASP A 117 -1.00 12.78 26.10
CA ASP A 117 0.37 12.29 26.19
C ASP A 117 0.55 10.87 25.62
N MET A 118 -0.49 10.01 25.74
CA MET A 118 -0.53 8.71 25.05
C MET A 118 -0.73 8.89 23.55
N GLN A 119 -1.53 9.89 23.16
CA GLN A 119 -1.83 10.20 21.78
C GLN A 119 -0.59 10.67 21.01
N ASP A 120 0.30 11.44 21.63
CA ASP A 120 1.53 11.91 20.98
C ASP A 120 2.51 10.77 20.65
N SER A 121 2.67 9.79 21.55
CA SER A 121 3.52 8.62 21.28
C SER A 121 2.94 7.71 20.19
N VAL A 122 1.61 7.53 20.18
CA VAL A 122 0.90 6.78 19.13
C VAL A 122 0.97 7.53 17.82
N LEU A 123 0.81 8.86 17.81
CA LEU A 123 0.93 9.69 16.60
C LEU A 123 2.35 9.69 16.05
N GLN A 124 3.37 9.77 16.89
CA GLN A 124 4.77 9.65 16.47
C GLN A 124 5.07 8.26 15.89
N ASN A 125 4.56 7.20 16.53
CA ASN A 125 4.70 5.83 16.03
C ASN A 125 3.96 5.65 14.69
N LEU A 126 2.72 6.14 14.59
CA LEU A 126 1.95 6.13 13.34
C LEU A 126 2.66 6.92 12.24
N HIS A 127 3.18 8.11 12.56
CA HIS A 127 3.93 8.92 11.61
C HIS A 127 5.19 8.18 11.15
N PHE A 128 5.95 7.57 12.06
CA PHE A 128 7.10 6.75 11.73
C PHE A 128 6.71 5.56 10.83
N ILE A 129 5.67 4.82 11.19
CA ILE A 129 5.19 3.67 10.40
C ILE A 129 4.74 4.14 9.01
N LEU A 130 3.89 5.16 8.91
CA LEU A 130 3.37 5.63 7.63
C LEU A 130 4.44 6.28 6.75
N SER A 131 5.41 6.98 7.33
CA SER A 131 6.53 7.58 6.59
C SER A 131 7.59 6.57 6.16
N SER A 132 7.75 5.47 6.90
CA SER A 132 8.69 4.38 6.57
C SER A 132 8.03 3.22 5.82
N SER A 133 6.71 3.21 5.69
CA SER A 133 5.96 2.21 4.92
C SER A 133 6.25 2.43 3.44
N PRO A 134 6.97 1.50 2.78
CA PRO A 134 7.11 1.57 1.34
C PRO A 134 5.71 1.40 0.76
N MET A 135 5.15 2.45 0.17
CA MET A 135 3.90 2.33 -0.61
C MET A 135 4.13 1.59 -1.93
N TRP A 136 5.39 1.50 -2.34
CA TRP A 136 5.87 0.87 -3.54
C TRP A 136 7.17 0.14 -3.21
N ASP A 137 7.45 -0.94 -3.93
CA ASP A 137 8.76 -1.56 -3.89
C ASP A 137 9.80 -0.56 -4.41
N ARG A 138 11.00 -0.62 -3.84
CA ARG A 138 12.13 0.21 -4.25
C ARG A 138 13.26 -0.71 -4.70
N LEU A 139 13.66 -0.53 -5.96
CA LEU A 139 14.81 -1.17 -6.57
C LEU A 139 15.97 -0.16 -6.64
N GLU A 140 17.03 -0.43 -5.88
CA GLU A 140 18.25 0.38 -5.88
C GLU A 140 19.28 -0.25 -6.81
N LEU A 141 19.72 0.51 -7.82
CA LEU A 141 20.71 0.12 -8.80
C LEU A 141 22.03 0.82 -8.51
N LYS A 142 23.12 0.27 -9.04
CA LYS A 142 24.44 0.90 -8.93
C LYS A 142 24.47 2.30 -9.54
N GLY A 143 25.29 3.16 -8.93
CA GLY A 143 25.37 4.58 -9.27
C GLY A 143 24.18 5.36 -8.74
N ASP A 144 23.68 5.00 -7.56
CA ASP A 144 22.61 5.66 -6.80
C ASP A 144 21.29 5.88 -7.56
N LYS A 145 21.04 5.04 -8.56
CA LYS A 145 19.79 5.08 -9.34
C LYS A 145 18.71 4.29 -8.62
N ASN A 146 17.57 4.93 -8.41
CA ASN A 146 16.43 4.31 -7.73
C ASN A 146 15.23 4.18 -8.67
N VAL A 147 14.58 3.02 -8.66
CA VAL A 147 13.34 2.76 -9.38
C VAL A 147 12.26 2.37 -8.37
N LEU A 148 11.16 3.11 -8.36
CA LEU A 148 9.98 2.81 -7.55
C LEU A 148 8.95 2.07 -8.41
N GLY A 149 8.22 1.12 -7.83
CA GLY A 149 7.25 0.31 -8.55
C GLY A 149 6.88 -0.99 -7.84
N GLU A 150 6.70 -2.06 -8.60
CA GLU A 150 6.30 -3.38 -8.10
C GLU A 150 7.32 -4.45 -8.53
N PHE A 151 7.79 -5.22 -7.56
CA PHE A 151 8.55 -6.43 -7.79
C PHE A 151 7.60 -7.54 -8.23
N ILE A 152 7.91 -8.17 -9.36
CA ILE A 152 7.05 -9.20 -9.95
C ILE A 152 7.61 -10.58 -9.64
N GLU A 153 8.83 -10.87 -10.11
CA GLU A 153 9.46 -12.18 -9.98
C GLU A 153 10.96 -12.14 -10.30
N PHE A 154 11.64 -13.25 -10.01
CA PHE A 154 12.98 -13.52 -10.54
C PHE A 154 12.89 -14.34 -11.83
N LYS A 155 13.77 -14.02 -12.80
CA LYS A 155 13.98 -14.81 -14.02
C LYS A 155 15.42 -15.28 -14.11
N GLY A 156 15.62 -16.55 -14.47
CA GLY A 156 16.95 -17.14 -14.52
C GLY A 156 16.88 -18.65 -14.65
N ARG A 157 17.93 -19.34 -14.20
CA ARG A 157 17.89 -20.81 -14.14
C ARG A 157 16.91 -21.29 -13.10
N HIS A 158 16.26 -22.41 -13.40
CA HIS A 158 15.27 -23.01 -12.51
C HIS A 158 15.81 -23.25 -11.10
N GLU A 159 17.04 -23.75 -10.97
CA GLU A 159 17.72 -23.96 -9.68
C GLU A 159 17.77 -22.69 -8.81
N ASP A 160 18.19 -21.56 -9.39
CA ASP A 160 18.29 -20.29 -8.67
C ASP A 160 16.92 -19.68 -8.38
N VAL A 161 15.98 -19.74 -9.35
CA VAL A 161 14.63 -19.18 -9.18
C VAL A 161 13.88 -19.89 -8.05
N GLN A 162 14.06 -21.21 -7.89
CA GLN A 162 13.44 -21.96 -6.79
C GLN A 162 13.97 -21.50 -5.42
N LEU A 163 15.28 -21.24 -5.29
CA LEU A 163 15.87 -20.71 -4.06
C LEU A 163 15.34 -19.30 -3.74
N LEU A 164 15.16 -18.47 -4.76
CA LEU A 164 14.71 -17.08 -4.61
C LEU A 164 13.21 -16.95 -4.33
N LYS A 165 12.42 -18.03 -4.40
CA LYS A 165 10.98 -18.00 -4.09
C LYS A 165 10.67 -17.53 -2.67
N ILE A 166 11.63 -17.60 -1.76
CA ILE A 166 11.48 -17.13 -0.39
C ILE A 166 11.52 -15.59 -0.30
N LEU A 167 12.12 -14.92 -1.28
CA LEU A 167 12.25 -13.46 -1.36
C LEU A 167 10.99 -12.82 -1.97
N LYS A 168 9.87 -12.91 -1.26
CA LYS A 168 8.59 -12.27 -1.64
C LYS A 168 8.21 -11.21 -0.61
N GLY A 169 7.44 -10.21 -1.02
CA GLY A 169 7.05 -9.07 -0.16
C GLY A 169 6.35 -9.50 1.14
N SER A 170 5.57 -10.58 1.07
CA SER A 170 4.88 -11.19 2.22
C SER A 170 5.80 -11.87 3.25
N LYS A 171 7.07 -12.12 2.91
CA LYS A 171 8.03 -12.82 3.78
C LYS A 171 9.31 -12.05 4.05
N VAL A 172 9.65 -11.11 3.19
CA VAL A 172 10.93 -10.38 3.21
C VAL A 172 10.64 -8.89 3.07
N SER A 173 11.25 -8.09 3.95
CA SER A 173 11.14 -6.64 3.92
C SER A 173 12.19 -6.01 3.02
N ARG A 174 13.40 -6.56 3.03
CA ARG A 174 14.54 -6.07 2.24
C ARG A 174 15.48 -7.20 1.89
N PHE A 175 16.10 -7.11 0.72
CA PHE A 175 17.28 -7.91 0.40
C PHE A 175 18.36 -7.05 -0.28
N ILE A 176 19.62 -7.37 0.01
CA ILE A 176 20.83 -6.68 -0.41
C ILE A 176 21.66 -7.66 -1.22
N ILE A 177 22.17 -7.21 -2.37
CA ILE A 177 22.97 -8.04 -3.27
C ILE A 177 24.43 -7.68 -3.06
N GLN A 178 25.17 -8.62 -2.53
CA GLN A 178 26.61 -8.54 -2.36
C GLN A 178 27.30 -9.29 -3.50
N LYS A 179 28.28 -8.62 -4.13
CA LYS A 179 29.15 -9.28 -5.10
C LYS A 179 30.11 -10.18 -4.34
N SER A 180 30.04 -11.50 -4.53
CA SER A 180 31.12 -12.38 -4.07
C SER A 180 32.34 -12.17 -4.97
N THR A 181 33.44 -11.69 -4.39
CA THR A 181 34.75 -11.63 -5.06
C THR A 181 35.29 -13.05 -5.22
N LEU A 182 35.66 -13.38 -6.46
CA LEU A 182 36.14 -14.69 -6.89
C LEU A 182 37.45 -15.05 -6.18
N PHE A 183 37.49 -16.21 -5.51
CA PHE A 183 38.73 -16.97 -5.39
C PHE A 183 38.89 -17.83 -6.66
N GLY A 184 39.95 -17.58 -7.42
CA GLY A 184 40.68 -18.55 -8.26
C GLY A 184 39.94 -19.33 -9.37
N GLY A 185 40.25 -19.00 -10.62
CA GLY A 185 40.46 -19.98 -11.69
C GLY A 185 39.25 -20.58 -12.42
N PHE A 186 38.27 -21.17 -11.74
CA PHE A 186 37.28 -22.03 -12.45
C PHE A 186 35.85 -22.04 -11.84
N GLY A 187 35.50 -21.07 -10.98
CA GLY A 187 34.20 -21.03 -10.29
C GLY A 187 33.18 -20.10 -10.95
N ARG A 188 32.05 -20.66 -11.43
CA ARG A 188 30.88 -19.93 -11.97
C ARG A 188 30.53 -18.72 -11.09
N SER A 189 30.65 -17.49 -11.62
CA SER A 189 30.37 -16.25 -10.87
C SER A 189 28.95 -16.24 -10.25
N ARG A 190 28.91 -16.23 -8.91
CA ARG A 190 27.69 -16.13 -8.10
C ARG A 190 27.60 -14.73 -7.46
N VAL A 191 26.42 -14.41 -6.96
CA VAL A 191 26.15 -13.24 -6.12
C VAL A 191 25.51 -13.74 -4.84
N GLN A 192 25.89 -13.15 -3.71
CA GLN A 192 25.28 -13.40 -2.41
C GLN A 192 24.14 -12.41 -2.21
N ILE A 193 23.02 -12.90 -1.71
CA ILE A 193 21.86 -12.09 -1.38
C ILE A 193 21.62 -12.24 0.11
N LEU A 194 21.80 -11.16 0.85
CA LEU A 194 21.44 -11.05 2.25
C LEU A 194 20.02 -10.53 2.34
N TYR A 195 19.13 -11.19 3.05
CA TYR A 195 17.75 -10.74 3.19
C TYR A 195 17.32 -10.69 4.65
N SER A 196 16.46 -9.71 4.93
CA SER A 196 15.82 -9.52 6.23
C SER A 196 14.41 -10.12 6.15
N PRO A 197 14.15 -11.24 6.86
CA PRO A 197 12.80 -11.75 7.02
C PRO A 197 11.90 -10.66 7.60
N ARG A 198 10.64 -10.67 7.18
CA ARG A 198 9.63 -9.77 7.73
C ARG A 198 9.12 -10.39 9.04
N ASP A 199 9.46 -9.75 10.15
CA ASP A 199 8.91 -10.10 11.46
C ASP A 199 7.65 -9.29 11.71
N TYR A 200 6.51 -9.97 11.78
CA TYR A 200 5.19 -9.37 12.03
C TYR A 200 4.82 -9.36 13.53
N ARG A 201 5.70 -9.84 14.42
CA ARG A 201 5.39 -10.09 15.84
C ARG A 201 6.42 -9.56 16.83
N ALA A 202 7.64 -9.18 16.44
CA ALA A 202 8.64 -8.75 17.40
C ALA A 202 8.34 -7.38 18.03
N GLU A 203 7.84 -7.42 19.26
CA GLU A 203 8.11 -6.40 20.27
C GLU A 203 9.61 -6.06 20.22
N GLY A 204 9.91 -4.76 20.10
CA GLY A 204 11.21 -4.27 19.66
C GLY A 204 12.39 -4.86 20.43
N THR A 205 13.23 -5.63 19.72
CA THR A 205 14.68 -5.91 19.95
C THR A 205 15.19 -7.16 19.23
N SER A 206 14.46 -7.75 18.27
CA SER A 206 15.04 -8.81 17.45
C SER A 206 15.89 -8.21 16.32
N SER A 207 17.20 -8.20 16.50
CA SER A 207 18.17 -8.06 15.41
C SER A 207 17.79 -9.10 14.35
N SER A 208 17.17 -8.67 13.24
CA SER A 208 16.75 -9.57 12.17
C SER A 208 17.96 -10.32 11.66
N GLU A 209 18.05 -11.60 12.02
CA GLU A 209 19.07 -12.52 11.52
C GLU A 209 19.07 -12.44 9.99
N LEU A 210 20.13 -11.85 9.43
CA LEU A 210 20.29 -11.73 7.99
C LEU A 210 20.54 -13.12 7.44
N LYS A 211 19.61 -13.61 6.61
CA LYS A 211 19.74 -14.90 5.95
C LYS A 211 20.40 -14.71 4.59
N GLU A 212 21.19 -15.69 4.18
CA GLU A 212 21.98 -15.62 2.95
C GLU A 212 21.49 -16.63 1.90
N ILE A 213 21.46 -16.20 0.63
CA ILE A 213 21.25 -17.06 -0.53
C ILE A 213 22.31 -16.72 -1.56
N SER A 214 22.95 -17.74 -2.15
CA SER A 214 23.86 -17.55 -3.27
C SER A 214 23.18 -17.95 -4.58
N VAL A 215 23.26 -17.14 -5.63
CA VAL A 215 22.69 -17.42 -6.98
C VAL A 215 23.61 -16.95 -8.10
N LYS A 216 23.36 -17.37 -9.34
CA LYS A 216 24.14 -16.89 -10.50
C LYS A 216 23.97 -15.38 -10.74
N GLN A 217 25.04 -14.71 -11.17
CA GLN A 217 25.03 -13.26 -11.42
C GLN A 217 24.09 -12.79 -12.56
N TYR A 218 23.73 -13.68 -13.50
CA TYR A 218 22.87 -13.35 -14.64
C TYR A 218 21.38 -13.52 -14.34
N THR A 219 21.02 -13.97 -13.14
CA THR A 219 19.61 -13.95 -12.71
C THR A 219 19.11 -12.51 -12.72
N GLU A 220 17.87 -12.33 -13.14
CA GLU A 220 17.23 -11.04 -13.37
C GLU A 220 16.06 -10.85 -12.42
N ILE A 221 15.86 -9.61 -11.99
CA ILE A 221 14.66 -9.14 -11.30
C ILE A 221 13.72 -8.56 -12.36
N VAL A 222 12.47 -9.02 -12.37
CA VAL A 222 11.39 -8.41 -13.11
C VAL A 222 10.71 -7.40 -12.20
N PHE A 223 10.73 -6.14 -12.62
CA PHE A 223 10.22 -5.02 -11.84
C PHE A 223 9.40 -4.10 -12.74
N GLN A 224 8.22 -3.72 -12.29
CA GLN A 224 7.33 -2.81 -13.01
C GLN A 224 7.43 -1.41 -12.42
N PRO A 225 8.05 -0.44 -13.12
CA PRO A 225 8.16 0.92 -12.60
C PRO A 225 6.80 1.60 -12.42
N LEU A 226 6.72 2.50 -11.45
CA LEU A 226 5.55 3.32 -11.20
C LEU A 226 5.14 4.09 -12.48
N ARG A 227 3.84 4.06 -12.81
CA ARG A 227 3.25 4.66 -14.04
C ARG A 227 3.67 3.99 -15.36
N SER A 228 4.35 2.84 -15.32
CA SER A 228 4.60 2.02 -16.51
C SER A 228 3.63 0.84 -16.55
N LYS A 229 3.05 0.57 -17.73
CA LYS A 229 2.30 -0.67 -17.99
C LYS A 229 3.20 -1.86 -18.36
N LYS A 230 4.52 -1.61 -18.52
CA LYS A 230 5.49 -2.62 -18.94
C LYS A 230 6.49 -2.90 -17.83
N ALA A 231 6.64 -4.17 -17.48
CA ALA A 231 7.70 -4.64 -16.62
C ALA A 231 9.07 -4.56 -17.32
N ARG A 232 10.11 -4.29 -16.54
CA ARG A 232 11.50 -4.22 -16.97
C ARG A 232 12.33 -5.26 -16.25
N LYS A 233 13.40 -5.71 -16.89
CA LYS A 233 14.32 -6.71 -16.35
C LYS A 233 15.61 -6.04 -15.91
N PHE A 234 16.08 -6.40 -14.73
CA PHE A 234 17.32 -5.88 -14.16
C PHE A 234 18.21 -7.04 -13.73
N LYS A 235 19.42 -7.15 -14.28
CA LYS A 235 20.39 -8.17 -13.86
C LYS A 235 20.79 -7.92 -12.41
N LEU A 236 20.82 -8.97 -11.57
CA LEU A 236 21.24 -8.86 -10.16
C LEU A 236 22.61 -8.21 -10.01
N SER A 237 23.52 -8.44 -10.96
CA SER A 237 24.85 -7.82 -10.95
C SER A 237 24.84 -6.28 -10.96
N ASN A 238 23.73 -5.65 -11.36
CA ASN A 238 23.54 -4.19 -11.40
C ASN A 238 22.66 -3.65 -10.26
N VAL A 239 22.09 -4.54 -9.44
CA VAL A 239 21.20 -4.19 -8.34
C VAL A 239 22.01 -4.18 -7.04
N VAL A 240 21.76 -3.20 -6.18
CA VAL A 240 22.38 -3.02 -4.87
C VAL A 240 21.46 -3.57 -3.78
N SER A 241 20.22 -3.10 -3.76
CA SER A 241 19.22 -3.58 -2.80
C SER A 241 17.80 -3.46 -3.33
N VAL A 242 16.91 -4.23 -2.75
CA VAL A 242 15.46 -4.15 -2.99
C VAL A 242 14.76 -4.08 -1.65
N THR A 243 13.91 -3.08 -1.49
CA THR A 243 12.97 -2.98 -0.38
C THR A 243 11.58 -3.28 -0.89
N LEU A 244 10.90 -4.24 -0.26
CA LEU A 244 9.57 -4.66 -0.64
C LEU A 244 8.53 -4.01 0.28
N SER A 245 7.54 -3.38 -0.34
CA SER A 245 6.25 -3.04 0.26
C SER A 245 5.50 -4.32 0.67
N ALA A 246 4.69 -4.23 1.72
CA ALA A 246 3.82 -5.31 2.19
C ALA A 246 2.40 -5.07 1.72
#